data_AF-A0A972Q644-F1
#
_entry.id   AF-A0A972Q644-F1
#
_cell.length_a   1.000
_cell.length_b   1.000
_cell.length_c   1.000
_cell.angle_alpha   90.00
_cell.angle_beta   90.00
_cell.angle_gamma   90.00
#
_symmetry.space_group_name_H-M   'P 1'
#
loop_
_entity.id
_entity.type
_entity.pdbx_description
1 polymer ?
#
loop_
_entity_poly.entity_id
_entity_poly.type
_entity_poly.pdbx_seq_one_letter_code
_entity_poly.pdbx_strand_id
1 'polypeptide(L)'
;MPGKDLDYFIAQDKKNPVELRGYVWKVIMDPTRVDDDPGMFFGRLFRMIDIRLNRDEKSTWPEGIVFEHITSGCRLTYKDGLLMD
;
A
#
# COMPACT_ATOMS: atom_id res chain seq x y z
N MET A 1 -16.78 -6.75 -29.81
CA MET A 1 -16.81 -5.33 -29.39
C MET A 1 -16.17 -5.22 -28.02
N PRO A 2 -15.44 -4.14 -27.72
CA PRO A 2 -14.03 -4.24 -27.33
C PRO A 2 -13.76 -3.88 -25.86
N GLY A 3 -12.68 -4.46 -25.31
CA GLY A 3 -11.65 -3.79 -24.49
C GLY A 3 -12.03 -3.31 -23.09
N LYS A 4 -11.01 -3.27 -22.21
CA LYS A 4 -11.07 -3.03 -20.75
C LYS A 4 -11.44 -4.33 -20.04
N ASP A 5 -10.51 -5.11 -19.50
CA ASP A 5 -9.97 -4.84 -18.17
C ASP A 5 -8.59 -5.49 -17.95
N LEU A 6 -7.76 -5.59 -18.99
CA LEU A 6 -6.37 -6.07 -18.85
C LEU A 6 -5.31 -4.98 -19.06
N ASP A 7 -5.72 -3.72 -19.14
CA ASP A 7 -4.82 -2.56 -19.28
C ASP A 7 -4.50 -1.90 -17.92
N TYR A 8 -5.01 -2.45 -16.81
CA TYR A 8 -4.70 -1.98 -15.45
C TYR A 8 -3.39 -2.53 -14.89
N PHE A 9 -2.67 -3.37 -15.64
CA PHE A 9 -1.24 -3.49 -15.45
C PHE A 9 -0.58 -2.26 -16.04
N ILE A 10 -0.65 -1.19 -15.24
CA ILE A 10 0.33 -0.13 -15.12
C ILE A 10 1.10 0.04 -16.42
N ALA A 11 0.75 1.07 -17.19
CA ALA A 11 1.72 1.76 -18.01
C ALA A 11 2.93 2.04 -17.12
N GLN A 12 3.86 1.08 -17.10
CA GLN A 12 5.16 1.15 -16.46
C GLN A 12 5.94 2.07 -17.39
N ASP A 13 5.54 3.34 -17.32
CA ASP A 13 6.38 4.47 -17.64
C ASP A 13 7.76 4.10 -17.13
N LYS A 14 8.76 4.14 -18.02
CA LYS A 14 10.11 3.58 -17.84
C LYS A 14 10.80 4.24 -16.64
N LYS A 15 10.36 3.91 -15.43
CA LYS A 15 10.91 4.41 -14.18
C LYS A 15 12.13 3.57 -13.89
N ASN A 16 13.21 4.26 -13.56
CA ASN A 16 14.50 3.66 -13.28
C ASN A 16 14.32 2.50 -12.29
N PRO A 17 14.89 1.31 -12.50
CA PRO A 17 14.79 0.17 -11.57
C PRO A 17 15.22 0.51 -10.13
N VAL A 18 16.03 1.56 -9.97
CA VAL A 18 16.44 2.12 -8.68
C VAL A 18 15.26 2.76 -7.92
N GLU A 19 14.34 3.44 -8.63
CA GLU A 19 13.19 4.11 -8.03
C GLU A 19 12.13 3.14 -7.51
N LEU A 20 12.15 1.86 -7.92
CA LEU A 20 11.21 0.83 -7.46
C LEU A 20 11.77 -0.03 -6.32
N ARG A 21 13.04 0.17 -5.91
CA ARG A 21 13.62 -0.63 -4.82
C ARG A 21 12.88 -0.38 -3.50
N GLY A 22 12.41 -1.46 -2.90
CA GLY A 22 11.72 -1.44 -1.60
C GLY A 22 10.24 -1.11 -1.66
N TYR A 23 9.67 -0.80 -2.83
CA TYR A 23 8.24 -0.64 -3.03
C TYR A 23 7.57 -2.01 -3.11
N VAL A 24 7.32 -2.63 -1.96
CA VAL A 24 6.88 -4.04 -1.86
C VAL A 24 5.70 -4.23 -0.92
N TRP A 25 5.15 -3.15 -0.36
CA TRP A 25 4.00 -3.21 0.53
C TRP A 25 2.76 -2.68 -0.18
N LYS A 26 1.67 -3.44 -0.20
CA LYS A 26 0.36 -2.99 -0.71
C LYS A 26 -0.60 -2.80 0.46
N VAL A 27 -1.51 -1.84 0.38
CA VAL A 27 -2.65 -1.78 1.30
C VAL A 27 -3.65 -2.85 0.89
N ILE A 28 -4.13 -3.63 1.85
CA ILE A 28 -5.13 -4.69 1.64
C ILE A 28 -6.44 -4.42 2.40
N MET A 29 -6.43 -3.47 3.34
CA MET A 29 -7.61 -3.02 4.09
C MET A 29 -7.40 -1.57 4.52
N ASP A 30 -8.38 -0.71 4.23
CA ASP A 30 -8.47 0.67 4.72
C ASP A 30 -9.88 0.87 5.32
N PRO A 31 -10.01 0.98 6.65
CA PRO A 31 -11.31 1.04 7.33
C PRO A 31 -12.02 2.39 7.15
N THR A 32 -11.38 3.39 6.56
CA THR A 32 -12.03 4.68 6.26
C THR A 32 -12.76 4.68 4.93
N ARG A 33 -12.71 3.57 4.18
CA ARG A 33 -13.41 3.41 2.91
C ARG A 33 -14.54 2.41 3.04
N VAL A 34 -15.71 2.80 2.52
CA VAL A 34 -16.96 2.03 2.65
C VAL A 34 -17.47 1.50 1.30
N ASP A 35 -17.07 2.11 0.17
CA ASP A 35 -17.68 1.84 -1.16
C ASP A 35 -16.71 1.48 -2.30
N ASP A 36 -15.39 1.59 -2.12
CA ASP A 36 -14.41 1.14 -3.12
C ASP A 36 -13.92 -0.27 -2.77
N ASP A 37 -13.91 -1.18 -3.76
CA ASP A 37 -13.38 -2.53 -3.62
C ASP A 37 -11.95 -2.44 -3.00
N PRO A 38 -11.70 -2.99 -1.80
CA PRO A 38 -10.53 -2.65 -0.98
C PRO A 38 -9.17 -2.97 -1.64
N GLY A 39 -9.16 -3.68 -2.78
CA GLY A 39 -7.98 -3.93 -3.61
C GLY A 39 -7.61 -2.81 -4.60
N MET A 40 -8.46 -1.80 -4.82
CA MET A 40 -8.25 -0.75 -5.84
C MET A 40 -7.48 0.47 -5.31
N PHE A 41 -7.43 0.71 -4.00
CA PHE A 41 -6.90 1.98 -3.48
C PHE A 41 -5.44 1.91 -3.00
N PHE A 42 -4.57 2.25 -3.95
CA PHE A 42 -3.38 3.14 -3.89
C PHE A 42 -2.61 3.05 -5.21
N GLY A 43 -2.96 2.11 -6.10
CA GLY A 43 -2.38 1.91 -7.44
C GLY A 43 -0.84 1.74 -7.46
N ARG A 44 -0.23 1.72 -6.28
CA ARG A 44 1.19 1.88 -6.04
C ARG A 44 1.53 1.15 -4.77
N LEU A 45 2.67 0.49 -4.82
CA LEU A 45 3.28 -0.12 -3.65
C LEU A 45 3.88 0.98 -2.76
N PHE A 46 4.21 0.63 -1.52
CA PHE A 46 4.85 1.48 -0.53
C PHE A 46 6.19 0.90 -0.13
N ARG A 47 7.10 1.76 0.32
CA ARG A 47 8.31 1.35 1.02
C ARG A 47 8.05 1.28 2.51
N MET A 48 8.85 0.49 3.22
CA MET A 48 8.79 0.43 4.68
C MET A 48 8.98 1.82 5.33
N ILE A 49 9.80 2.69 4.72
CA ILE A 49 10.01 4.06 5.20
C ILE A 49 8.83 5.00 4.97
N ASP A 50 7.93 4.67 4.03
CA ASP A 50 6.70 5.43 3.80
C ASP A 50 5.63 5.03 4.83
N ILE A 51 5.73 3.80 5.38
CA ILE A 51 4.76 3.24 6.34
C ILE A 51 5.18 3.54 7.79
N ARG A 52 6.47 3.40 8.10
CA ARG A 52 6.99 3.65 9.44
C ARG A 52 6.96 5.13 9.78
N LEU A 53 6.56 5.41 11.02
CA LEU A 53 6.61 6.74 11.60
C LEU A 53 7.96 6.98 12.24
N ASN A 54 8.45 8.21 12.17
CA ASN A 54 9.49 8.67 13.08
C ASN A 54 8.91 8.77 14.50
N ARG A 55 9.78 8.68 15.52
CA ARG A 55 9.35 8.66 16.94
C ARG A 55 8.42 9.80 17.35
N ASP A 56 8.55 10.95 16.70
CA ASP A 56 7.81 12.17 17.05
C ASP A 56 6.71 12.52 16.02
N GLU A 57 6.52 11.68 15.00
CA GLU A 57 5.51 11.90 13.97
C GLU A 57 4.18 11.25 14.35
N LYS A 58 3.11 12.04 14.32
CA LYS A 58 1.76 11.50 14.38
C LYS A 58 1.47 10.78 13.06
N SER A 59 0.99 9.55 13.16
CA SER A 59 0.57 8.80 11.97
C SER A 59 -0.51 9.51 11.19
N THR A 60 -0.34 9.49 9.87
CA THR A 60 -1.38 9.84 8.90
C THR A 60 -2.24 8.63 8.52
N TRP A 61 -1.84 7.43 8.95
CA TRP A 61 -2.56 6.20 8.66
C TRP A 61 -3.82 6.07 9.52
N PRO A 62 -4.95 5.64 8.94
CA PRO A 62 -6.15 5.39 9.71
C PRO A 62 -5.99 4.16 10.60
N GLU A 63 -6.61 4.21 11.77
CA GLU A 63 -6.69 3.11 12.72
C GLU A 63 -7.30 1.88 12.06
N GLY A 64 -6.57 0.76 12.03
CA GLY A 64 -6.98 -0.49 11.41
C GLY A 64 -6.57 -0.67 9.94
N ILE A 65 -5.80 0.26 9.34
CA ILE A 65 -5.23 0.01 8.00
C ILE A 65 -4.28 -1.19 8.05
N VAL A 66 -4.29 -2.01 6.99
CA VAL A 66 -3.42 -3.18 6.86
C VAL A 66 -2.60 -3.12 5.59
N PHE A 67 -1.29 -3.27 5.73
CA PHE A 67 -0.32 -3.43 4.67
C PHE A 67 0.09 -4.90 4.54
N GLU A 68 0.34 -5.38 3.33
CA GLU A 68 0.86 -6.72 3.06
C GLU A 68 2.09 -6.64 2.16
N HIS A 69 3.15 -7.33 2.54
CA HIS A 69 4.34 -7.47 1.72
C HIS A 69 4.07 -8.44 0.56
N ILE A 70 4.22 -8.00 -0.68
CA ILE A 70 3.80 -8.77 -1.87
C ILE A 70 4.54 -10.11 -2.05
N THR A 71 5.79 -10.21 -1.60
CA THR A 71 6.59 -11.45 -1.72
C THR A 71 6.42 -12.40 -0.53
N SER A 72 6.49 -11.91 0.71
CA SER A 72 6.45 -12.76 1.90
C SER A 72 5.05 -12.97 2.49
N GLY A 73 4.07 -12.13 2.12
CA GLY A 73 2.75 -12.12 2.73
C GLY A 73 2.70 -11.58 4.16
N CYS A 74 3.83 -11.07 4.69
CA CYS A 74 3.87 -10.43 6.01
C CYS A 74 2.89 -9.26 6.05
N ARG A 75 2.20 -9.09 7.17
CA ARG A 75 1.23 -8.02 7.35
C ARG A 75 1.76 -7.00 8.35
N LEU A 76 1.32 -5.76 8.19
CA LEU A 76 1.52 -4.71 9.17
C LEU A 76 0.19 -4.02 9.37
N THR A 77 -0.22 -3.83 10.62
CA THR A 77 -1.48 -3.15 10.97
C THR A 77 -1.17 -1.92 11.79
N TYR A 78 -1.76 -0.79 11.42
CA TYR A 78 -1.70 0.39 12.27
C TYR A 78 -2.80 0.29 13.33
N LYS A 79 -2.42 0.18 14.60
CA LYS A 79 -3.33 0.02 15.72
C LYS A 79 -2.80 0.70 16.99
N ASP A 80 -3.68 1.37 17.73
CA ASP A 80 -3.38 2.02 19.01
C ASP A 80 -2.19 3.01 18.91
N GLY A 81 -2.07 3.69 17.77
CA GLY A 81 -0.96 4.62 17.55
C GLY A 81 0.34 3.99 17.03
N LEU A 82 0.37 2.68 16.81
CA LEU A 82 1.58 1.91 16.54
C LEU A 82 1.41 1.05 15.29
N LEU A 83 2.54 0.81 14.59
CA LEU A 83 2.59 -0.13 13.48
C LEU A 83 3.03 -1.50 14.02
N MET A 84 2.10 -2.46 14.02
CA MET A 84 2.30 -3.83 14.51
C MET A 84 2.46 -4.80 13.33
N ASP A 85 3.19 -5.90 13.52
CA ASP A 85 3.28 -7.04 12.59
C ASP A 85 2.21 -8.12 12.82
#